data_AF-A0A8S9XW45-F1
#
_entry.id   AF-A0A8S9XW45-F1
#
_cell.length_a   1.000
_cell.length_b   1.000
_cell.length_c   1.000
_cell.angle_alpha   90.00
_cell.angle_beta   90.00
_cell.angle_gamma   90.00
#
_symmetry.space_group_name_H-M   'P 1'
#
loop_
_entity.id
_entity.type
_entity.pdbx_description
1 polymer ?
#
loop_
_entity_poly.entity_id
_entity_poly.type
_entity_poly.pdbx_seq_one_letter_code
_entity_poly.pdbx_strand_id
1 'polypeptide(L)'
;MMNSIAFLGVSALIFLCVSPSLQNSYVIKTFDAKVDHFTFTTNETFKLRYLINDSWWDPTLTTSSIFFYTGNEGDITLFSDNAGLVWEWAPEFNALVVFAEHRYYGESMPFGNLSFSVSVYTLVSSYIR
;
A
#
# COMPACT_ATOMS: atom_id res chain seq x y z
N MET A 1 -46.50 -2.32 -44.86
CA MET A 1 -46.01 -1.29 -43.92
C MET A 1 -45.93 -1.98 -42.56
N MET A 2 -44.90 -2.75 -42.21
CA MET A 2 -43.48 -2.40 -41.98
C MET A 2 -43.32 -1.17 -41.08
N ASN A 3 -42.53 -1.39 -40.01
CA ASN A 3 -42.00 -0.49 -38.98
C ASN A 3 -42.74 -0.62 -37.63
N SER A 4 -42.10 -0.83 -36.48
CA SER A 4 -40.68 -0.96 -36.20
C SER A 4 -40.46 -1.32 -34.72
N ILE A 5 -39.45 -2.15 -34.50
CA ILE A 5 -38.48 -2.06 -33.40
C ILE A 5 -38.93 -2.62 -32.03
N ALA A 6 -38.51 -3.87 -31.83
CA ALA A 6 -38.17 -4.46 -30.55
C ALA A 6 -37.07 -3.64 -29.84
N PHE A 7 -37.31 -3.25 -28.59
CA PHE A 7 -36.26 -2.84 -27.64
C PHE A 7 -36.62 -3.33 -26.23
N LEU A 8 -36.66 -4.65 -26.06
CA LEU A 8 -36.80 -5.30 -24.73
C LEU A 8 -35.59 -6.20 -24.41
N GLY A 9 -34.45 -5.98 -25.07
CA GLY A 9 -33.39 -6.99 -25.14
C GLY A 9 -32.02 -6.66 -24.52
N VAL A 10 -31.79 -5.48 -23.94
CA VAL A 10 -30.40 -5.08 -23.57
C VAL A 10 -30.23 -4.61 -22.11
N SER A 11 -31.31 -4.43 -21.34
CA SER A 11 -31.17 -3.92 -19.97
C SER A 11 -30.77 -4.97 -18.92
N ALA A 12 -30.84 -6.27 -19.24
CA ALA A 12 -30.64 -7.35 -18.26
C ALA A 12 -29.24 -8.00 -18.30
N LEU A 13 -28.35 -7.55 -19.18
CA LEU A 13 -27.02 -8.17 -19.40
C LEU A 13 -25.82 -7.32 -18.94
N ILE A 14 -26.04 -6.14 -18.35
CA ILE A 14 -24.96 -5.27 -17.86
C ILE A 14 -24.77 -5.36 -16.33
N PHE A 15 -25.52 -6.24 -15.64
CA PHE A 15 -25.47 -6.36 -14.17
C PHE A 15 -24.65 -7.55 -13.65
N LEU A 16 -23.65 -8.00 -14.40
CA LEU A 16 -22.81 -9.17 -14.03
C LEU A 16 -21.29 -8.93 -14.12
N CYS A 17 -20.84 -7.67 -14.15
CA CYS A 17 -19.41 -7.34 -14.18
C CYS A 17 -18.99 -6.29 -13.14
N VAL A 18 -19.81 -6.00 -12.13
CA VAL A 18 -19.27 -5.34 -10.94
C VAL A 18 -18.83 -6.46 -10.01
N SER A 19 -17.63 -6.98 -10.26
CA SER A 19 -16.88 -7.69 -9.23
C SER A 19 -16.97 -6.82 -7.97
N PRO A 20 -17.37 -7.35 -6.80
CA PRO A 20 -17.25 -6.57 -5.58
C PRO A 20 -15.81 -6.06 -5.55
N SER A 21 -15.63 -4.74 -5.49
CA SER A 21 -14.30 -4.17 -5.31
C SER A 21 -13.71 -4.92 -4.13
N LEU A 22 -12.64 -5.68 -4.37
CA LEU A 22 -11.98 -6.46 -3.33
C LEU A 22 -11.53 -5.43 -2.31
N GLN A 23 -12.29 -5.26 -1.23
CA GLN A 23 -11.91 -4.33 -0.20
C GLN A 23 -10.70 -4.97 0.46
N ASN A 24 -9.52 -4.42 0.18
CA ASN A 24 -8.27 -4.96 0.67
C ASN A 24 -8.32 -4.99 2.19
N SER A 25 -8.34 -6.20 2.76
CA SER A 25 -8.36 -6.38 4.21
C SER A 25 -6.91 -6.33 4.69
N TYR A 26 -6.58 -5.41 5.58
CA TYR A 26 -5.25 -5.33 6.18
C TYR A 26 -5.33 -4.76 7.60
N VAL A 27 -4.29 -5.00 8.38
CA VAL A 27 -4.07 -4.35 9.68
C VAL A 27 -3.01 -3.27 9.51
N ILE A 28 -3.28 -2.08 10.03
CA ILE A 28 -2.29 -0.99 10.10
C ILE A 28 -1.38 -1.26 11.29
N LYS A 29 -0.06 -1.25 11.06
CA LYS A 29 0.96 -1.37 12.09
C LYS A 29 2.04 -0.31 11.91
N THR A 30 2.87 -0.16 12.92
CA THR A 30 4.04 0.73 12.89
C THR A 30 5.27 0.01 13.43
N PHE A 31 6.45 0.38 12.97
CA PHE A 31 7.71 0.03 13.63
C PHE A 31 8.59 1.26 13.86
N ASP A 32 9.51 1.16 14.81
CA ASP A 32 10.49 2.22 15.09
C ASP A 32 11.64 2.15 14.08
N ALA A 33 11.64 3.06 13.12
CA ALA A 33 12.70 3.22 12.12
C ALA A 33 13.68 4.30 12.57
N LYS A 34 14.98 4.14 12.29
CA LYS A 34 15.95 5.21 12.56
C LYS A 34 15.65 6.43 11.69
N VAL A 35 15.79 7.62 12.27
CA VAL A 35 15.70 8.88 11.52
C VAL A 35 16.85 9.00 10.52
N ASP A 36 18.05 8.57 10.93
CA ASP A 36 19.28 8.59 10.15
C ASP A 36 19.91 7.18 10.13
N HIS A 37 20.15 6.66 8.92
CA HIS A 37 20.78 5.36 8.69
C HIS A 37 22.24 5.48 8.22
N PHE A 38 22.71 6.70 7.98
CA PHE A 38 24.00 6.97 7.35
C PHE A 38 25.04 7.51 8.32
N THR A 39 24.59 8.20 9.38
CA THR A 39 25.47 8.60 10.48
C THR A 39 25.17 7.80 11.74
N PHE A 40 26.15 7.79 12.66
CA PHE A 40 26.02 7.18 13.98
C PHE A 40 25.88 8.23 15.09
N THR A 41 25.50 9.46 14.73
CA THR A 41 25.48 10.61 15.64
C THR A 41 24.24 10.63 16.53
N THR A 42 23.15 10.02 16.06
CA THR A 42 21.87 9.95 16.77
C THR A 42 21.27 8.55 16.66
N ASN A 43 20.54 8.15 17.70
CA ASN A 43 19.72 6.94 17.72
C ASN A 43 18.22 7.27 17.72
N GLU A 44 17.86 8.50 17.31
CA GLU A 44 16.47 8.90 17.18
C GLU A 44 15.72 8.00 16.20
N THR A 45 14.49 7.65 16.59
CA THR A 45 13.59 6.83 15.80
C THR A 45 12.25 7.53 15.60
N PHE A 46 11.53 7.11 14.56
CA PHE A 46 10.16 7.52 14.31
C PHE A 46 9.30 6.31 13.95
N LYS A 47 7.99 6.46 14.09
CA LYS A 47 7.03 5.42 13.70
C LYS A 47 6.88 5.44 12.17
N LEU A 48 7.34 4.38 11.51
CA LEU A 48 7.05 4.14 10.09
C LEU A 48 5.85 3.19 9.98
N ARG A 49 4.81 3.64 9.28
CA ARG A 49 3.56 2.91 9.09
C ARG A 49 3.73 1.85 8.00
N TYR A 50 3.06 0.72 8.19
CA TYR A 50 2.88 -0.29 7.14
C TYR A 50 1.54 -0.99 7.29
N LEU A 51 1.02 -1.50 6.18
CA LEU A 51 -0.16 -2.34 6.13
C LEU A 51 0.30 -3.80 6.02
N ILE A 52 -0.36 -4.71 6.75
CA ILE A 52 -0.06 -6.14 6.70
C ILE A 52 -1.32 -6.97 6.58
N ASN A 53 -1.28 -7.97 5.69
CA ASN A 53 -2.27 -9.04 5.62
C ASN A 53 -1.54 -10.39 5.57
N ASP A 54 -1.88 -11.26 6.52
CA ASP A 54 -1.37 -12.62 6.69
C ASP A 54 -2.44 -13.68 6.44
N SER A 55 -3.58 -13.32 5.85
CA SER A 55 -4.74 -14.22 5.70
C SER A 55 -4.47 -15.44 4.81
N TRP A 56 -3.50 -15.34 3.90
CA TRP A 56 -3.10 -16.43 2.99
C TRP A 56 -1.70 -16.99 3.28
N TRP A 57 -0.97 -16.34 4.19
CA TRP A 57 0.43 -16.66 4.43
C TRP A 57 0.56 -17.89 5.32
N ASP A 58 1.31 -18.88 4.85
CA ASP A 58 1.66 -20.06 5.65
C ASP A 58 3.19 -20.13 5.82
N PRO A 59 3.73 -19.78 6.99
CA PRO A 59 5.18 -19.81 7.22
C PRO A 59 5.79 -21.22 7.19
N THR A 60 4.98 -22.29 7.17
CA THR A 60 5.46 -23.67 7.12
C THR A 60 5.74 -24.16 5.69
N LEU A 61 5.18 -23.50 4.68
CA LEU A 61 5.42 -23.82 3.27
C LEU A 61 6.68 -23.12 2.78
N THR A 62 7.58 -23.87 2.14
CA THR A 62 8.78 -23.31 1.49
C THR A 62 8.45 -22.47 0.25
N THR A 63 7.21 -22.56 -0.24
CA THR A 63 6.70 -21.81 -1.40
C THR A 63 6.04 -20.48 -1.01
N SER A 64 5.74 -20.27 0.28
CA SER A 64 5.15 -19.02 0.73
C SER A 64 6.10 -17.85 0.48
N SER A 65 5.53 -16.73 0.05
CA SER A 65 6.28 -15.55 -0.35
C SER A 65 5.90 -14.33 0.50
N ILE A 66 6.70 -13.27 0.38
CA ILE A 66 6.34 -11.94 0.91
C ILE A 66 6.20 -11.02 -0.28
N PHE A 67 5.00 -10.47 -0.46
CA PHE A 67 4.76 -9.40 -1.40
C PHE A 67 4.96 -8.07 -0.68
N PHE A 68 6.06 -7.40 -1.00
CA PHE A 68 6.46 -6.17 -0.36
C PHE A 68 6.34 -4.98 -1.33
N TYR A 69 5.33 -4.15 -1.12
CA TYR A 69 5.16 -2.92 -1.87
C TYR A 69 5.94 -1.78 -1.20
N THR A 70 6.88 -1.21 -1.95
CA THR A 70 7.64 -0.02 -1.54
C THR A 70 6.79 1.21 -1.81
N GLY A 71 6.11 1.74 -0.78
CA GLY A 71 5.36 2.98 -0.87
C GLY A 71 6.20 4.11 -1.46
N ASN A 72 5.53 5.02 -2.14
CA ASN A 72 6.12 6.14 -2.84
C ASN A 72 5.52 7.46 -2.31
N GLU A 73 5.30 8.47 -3.16
CA GLU A 73 5.03 9.85 -2.75
C GLU A 73 3.58 10.12 -2.32
N GLY A 74 3.04 9.32 -1.40
CA GLY A 74 1.65 9.44 -0.95
C GLY A 74 1.31 8.58 0.26
N ASP A 75 0.06 8.72 0.71
CA ASP A 75 -0.50 7.88 1.77
C ASP A 75 -0.54 6.40 1.30
N ILE A 76 -0.01 5.50 2.12
CA ILE A 76 0.12 4.08 1.76
C ILE A 76 -1.22 3.39 1.48
N THR A 77 -2.32 3.87 2.08
CA THR A 77 -3.66 3.29 1.86
C THR A 77 -4.13 3.51 0.43
N LEU A 78 -3.79 4.65 -0.19
CA LEU A 78 -4.09 4.92 -1.59
C LEU A 78 -3.39 3.92 -2.52
N PHE A 79 -2.14 3.57 -2.23
CA PHE A 79 -1.42 2.59 -3.05
C PHE A 79 -1.96 1.18 -2.85
N SER A 80 -2.28 0.80 -1.62
CA SER A 80 -2.98 -0.46 -1.33
C SER A 80 -4.25 -0.60 -2.15
N ASP A 81 -5.10 0.43 -2.17
CA ASP A 81 -6.41 0.40 -2.84
C ASP A 81 -6.32 0.37 -4.37
N ASN A 82 -5.19 0.79 -4.95
CA ASN A 82 -5.01 0.84 -6.40
C ASN A 82 -4.04 -0.23 -6.95
N ALA A 83 -3.32 -0.96 -6.09
CA ALA A 83 -2.39 -2.02 -6.48
C ALA A 83 -3.08 -3.40 -6.52
N GLY A 84 -4.16 -3.53 -7.29
CA GLY A 84 -5.01 -4.74 -7.33
C GLY A 84 -4.24 -6.05 -7.58
N LEU A 85 -3.23 -6.02 -8.47
CA LEU A 85 -2.43 -7.19 -8.82
C LEU A 85 -1.76 -7.87 -7.61
N VAL A 86 -1.32 -7.08 -6.62
CA VAL A 86 -0.67 -7.60 -5.40
C VAL A 86 -1.66 -8.45 -4.61
N TRP A 87 -2.89 -7.98 -4.48
CA TRP A 87 -3.96 -8.64 -3.73
C TRP A 87 -4.54 -9.84 -4.48
N GLU A 88 -4.70 -9.74 -5.79
CA GLU A 88 -5.22 -10.82 -6.63
C GLU A 88 -4.29 -12.03 -6.66
N TRP A 89 -2.97 -11.81 -6.63
CA TRP A 89 -2.00 -12.90 -6.66
C TRP A 89 -1.63 -13.44 -5.28
N ALA A 90 -1.81 -12.67 -4.21
CA ALA A 90 -1.41 -13.10 -2.86
C ALA A 90 -1.94 -14.49 -2.44
N PRO A 91 -3.20 -14.89 -2.73
CA PRO A 91 -3.69 -16.22 -2.40
C PRO A 91 -2.93 -17.35 -3.12
N GLU A 92 -2.62 -17.17 -4.40
CA GLU A 92 -1.95 -18.20 -5.23
C GLU A 92 -0.51 -18.46 -4.76
N PHE A 93 0.15 -17.42 -4.26
CA PHE A 93 1.54 -17.50 -3.80
C PHE A 93 1.68 -17.70 -2.29
N ASN A 94 0.57 -17.97 -1.59
CA ASN A 94 0.51 -18.03 -0.12
C ASN A 94 1.25 -16.83 0.51
N ALA A 95 1.01 -15.64 -0.03
CA ALA A 95 1.86 -14.49 0.24
C ALA A 95 1.45 -13.77 1.52
N LEU A 96 2.44 -13.37 2.31
CA LEU A 96 2.30 -12.27 3.25
C LEU A 96 2.31 -10.97 2.46
N VAL A 97 1.26 -10.16 2.58
CA VAL A 97 1.19 -8.87 1.89
C VAL A 97 1.62 -7.76 2.85
N VAL A 98 2.61 -6.97 2.44
CA VAL A 98 3.11 -5.82 3.19
C VAL A 98 3.18 -4.60 2.27
N PHE A 99 2.50 -3.53 2.64
CA PHE A 99 2.67 -2.22 2.03
C PHE A 99 3.39 -1.31 3.02
N ALA A 100 4.63 -0.95 2.74
CA ALA A 100 5.43 -0.09 3.62
C ALA A 100 5.32 1.37 3.18
N GLU A 101 4.91 2.26 4.08
CA GLU A 101 4.81 3.68 3.76
C GLU A 101 6.19 4.32 3.61
N HIS A 102 6.33 5.19 2.60
CA HIS A 102 7.55 5.94 2.44
C HIS A 102 7.67 7.01 3.54
N ARG A 103 8.88 7.17 4.11
CA ARG A 103 9.15 8.25 5.06
C ARG A 103 8.81 9.61 4.44
N TYR A 104 8.28 10.54 5.26
CA TYR A 104 7.75 11.85 4.85
C TYR A 104 6.42 11.84 4.09
N TYR A 105 5.74 10.70 4.00
CA TYR A 105 4.40 10.62 3.42
C TYR A 105 3.42 9.99 4.40
N GLY A 106 2.12 10.26 4.18
CA GLY A 106 1.04 9.80 5.04
C GLY A 106 1.25 10.14 6.50
N GLU A 107 1.33 9.11 7.35
CA GLU A 107 1.53 9.25 8.80
C GLU A 107 2.99 8.99 9.23
N SER A 108 3.85 8.60 8.29
CA SER A 108 5.25 8.23 8.54
C SER A 108 6.16 9.45 8.56
N MET A 109 5.99 10.30 9.58
CA MET A 109 6.62 11.62 9.70
C MET A 109 7.76 11.61 10.74
N PRO A 110 9.05 11.68 10.33
CA PRO A 110 10.18 11.60 11.27
C PRO A 110 10.19 12.66 12.38
N PHE A 111 9.64 13.84 12.09
CA PHE A 111 9.59 14.98 13.02
C PHE A 111 8.16 15.53 13.16
N GLY A 112 7.13 14.70 12.90
CA GLY A 112 5.74 15.13 12.89
C GLY A 112 5.52 16.32 11.96
N ASN A 113 4.87 17.38 12.46
CA ASN A 113 4.59 18.61 11.70
C ASN A 113 5.84 19.37 11.25
N LEU A 114 7.00 19.11 11.86
CA LEU A 114 8.27 19.75 11.49
C LEU A 114 9.01 19.04 10.36
N SER A 115 8.50 17.90 9.89
CA SER A 115 9.17 17.07 8.87
C SER A 115 9.46 17.81 7.56
N PHE A 116 8.64 18.82 7.22
CA PHE A 116 8.83 19.68 6.04
C PHE A 116 9.46 21.04 6.34
N SER A 117 9.90 21.28 7.57
CA SER A 117 10.61 22.53 7.90
C SER A 117 11.94 22.58 7.12
N VAL A 118 12.29 23.76 6.62
CA VAL A 118 13.46 23.98 5.74
C VAL A 118 14.74 23.39 6.34
N SER A 119 14.97 23.59 7.64
CA SER A 119 16.16 23.06 8.34
C SER A 119 16.22 21.53 8.36
N VAL A 120 15.07 20.86 8.43
CA VAL A 120 14.98 19.40 8.50
C VAL A 120 15.03 18.78 7.11
N TYR A 121 14.29 19.36 6.16
CA TYR A 121 14.17 18.84 4.80
C TYR A 121 15.49 18.90 4.04
N THR A 122 16.28 19.98 4.21
CA THR A 122 17.61 20.11 3.60
C THR A 122 18.60 19.05 4.09
N LEU A 123 18.56 18.68 5.37
CA LEU A 123 19.44 17.65 5.92
C LEU A 123 19.15 16.28 5.31
N VAL A 124 17.87 15.96 5.13
CA VAL A 124 17.47 14.60 4.73
C VAL A 124 17.47 14.43 3.21
N SER A 125 17.14 15.48 2.45
CA SER A 125 17.23 15.47 0.98
C SER A 125 18.68 15.38 0.47
N SER A 126 19.67 15.83 1.26
CA SER A 126 21.09 15.74 0.88
C SER A 126 21.62 14.30 0.82
N TYR A 127 20.90 13.34 1.40
CA TYR A 127 21.29 11.94 1.54
C TYR A 127 20.55 10.96 0.61
N ILE A 128 19.60 11.45 -0.20
CA ILE A 128 18.85 10.63 -1.20
C ILE A 128 19.39 10.89 -2.61
N ARG A 129 20.72 11.05 -2.77
CA ARG A 129 21.38 11.13 -4.09
C ARG A 129 22.10 9.84 -4.43
#